data_AF-A0A841PWR2-F1
#
_entry.id   AF-A0A841PWR2-F1
#
_cell.length_a   1.000
_cell.length_b   1.000
_cell.length_c   1.000
_cell.angle_alpha   90.00
_cell.angle_beta   90.00
_cell.angle_gamma   90.00
#
_symmetry.space_group_name_H-M   'P 1'
#
loop_
_entity.id
_entity.type
_entity.pdbx_description
1 polymer ?
#
loop_
_entity_poly.entity_id
_entity_poly.type
_entity_poly.pdbx_seq_one_letter_code
_entity_poly.pdbx_strand_id
1 'polypeptide(L)' 'MNKELSLKQIAEGMPKSILNASDKEIEGFQQILDQTLKVREAHHELQRMVQTYSGAKPNPGSQQAGMQQKEKAY' A
#
# COMPACT_ATOMS: atom_id res chain seq x y z
N MET A 1 16.34 15.98 -6.79
CA MET A 1 16.28 17.40 -6.41
C MET A 1 15.83 17.47 -4.96
N ASN A 2 16.74 17.73 -4.02
CA ASN A 2 16.38 18.04 -2.65
C ASN A 2 15.90 19.50 -2.65
N LYS A 3 14.60 19.73 -2.44
CA LYS A 3 14.08 21.09 -2.26
C LYS A 3 14.51 21.54 -0.87
N GLU A 4 15.43 22.49 -0.79
CA GLU A 4 15.70 23.22 0.44
C GLU A 4 14.48 24.09 0.74
N LEU A 5 13.62 23.60 1.65
CA LEU A 5 12.47 24.34 2.13
C LEU A 5 12.92 25.21 3.30
N SER A 6 12.64 26.51 3.22
CA SER A 6 12.80 27.39 4.37
C SER A 6 11.80 27.04 5.47
N LEU A 7 12.15 27.32 6.73
CA LEU A 7 11.23 27.11 7.87
C LEU A 7 9.90 27.82 7.68
N LYS A 8 9.90 28.99 7.03
CA LYS A 8 8.69 29.74 6.67
C LYS A 8 7.79 28.94 5.73
N GLN A 9 8.36 28.33 4.69
CA GLN A 9 7.60 27.51 3.74
C GLN A 9 7.07 26.23 4.38
N ILE A 10 7.79 25.65 5.33
CA ILE A 10 7.31 24.51 6.12
C ILE A 10 6.13 24.93 6.99
N ALA A 11 6.25 26.06 7.70
CA ALA A 11 5.19 26.58 8.55
C ALA A 11 3.92 26.96 7.77
N GLU A 12 4.06 27.58 6.59
CA GLU A 12 2.94 27.94 5.72
C GLU A 12 2.14 26.72 5.24
N GLY A 13 2.77 25.54 5.15
CA GLY A 13 2.13 24.29 4.78
C GLY A 13 1.44 23.56 5.95
N MET A 14 1.64 23.99 7.20
CA MET A 14 1.12 23.29 8.37
C MET A 14 -0.18 23.95 8.90
N PRO A 15 -1.15 23.15 9.39
CA PRO A 15 -2.31 23.68 10.09
C PRO A 15 -1.89 24.51 11.30
N LYS A 16 -2.55 25.65 11.52
CA LYS A 16 -2.28 26.53 12.69
C LYS A 16 -2.44 25.81 14.03
N SER A 17 -3.29 24.79 14.09
CA SER A 17 -3.46 23.94 15.27
C SER A 17 -2.20 23.15 15.63
N ILE A 18 -1.41 22.73 14.63
CA ILE A 18 -0.12 22.05 14.84
C ILE A 18 0.96 23.06 15.24
N LEU A 19 0.99 24.22 14.59
CA LEU A 19 1.98 25.28 14.86
C LEU A 19 1.87 25.86 16.28
N ASN A 20 0.65 25.90 16.82
CA ASN A 20 0.36 26.45 18.15
C ASN A 20 0.11 25.36 19.20
N ALA A 21 0.34 24.08 18.87
CA ALA A 21 0.15 22.97 19.78
C ALA A 21 1.18 22.99 20.91
N SER A 22 0.76 22.58 22.10
CA SER A 22 1.69 22.23 23.18
C SER A 22 2.45 20.93 22.86
N ASP A 23 3.60 20.71 23.51
CA ASP A 23 4.39 19.49 23.34
C ASP A 23 3.57 18.21 23.57
N LYS A 24 2.65 18.24 24.55
CA LYS A 24 1.74 17.13 24.85
C LYS A 24 0.76 16.85 23.70
N GLU A 25 0.25 17.89 23.06
CA GLU A 25 -0.64 17.76 21.90
C GLU A 25 0.11 17.24 20.68
N ILE A 26 1.37 17.67 20.48
CA ILE A 26 2.24 17.14 19.42
C ILE A 26 2.55 15.66 19.65
N GLU A 27 2.85 15.25 20.89
CA GLU A 27 3.08 13.85 21.22
C GLU A 27 1.83 12.99 20.97
N GLY A 28 0.65 13.46 21.41
CA GLY A 28 -0.61 12.79 21.14
C GLY A 28 -0.91 12.68 19.64
N PHE A 29 -0.61 13.74 18.87
CA PHE A 29 -0.75 13.73 17.42
C PHE A 29 0.22 12.74 16.76
N GLN A 30 1.47 12.66 17.22
CA GLN A 30 2.44 11.68 16.74
C GLN A 30 1.95 10.24 16.94
N GLN A 31 1.38 9.94 18.11
CA GLN A 31 0.79 8.62 18.38
C GLN A 31 -0.35 8.28 17.40
N ILE A 32 -1.21 9.26 17.07
CA ILE A 32 -2.28 9.09 16.08
C ILE A 32 -1.70 8.80 14.68
N LEU A 33 -0.65 9.53 14.27
CA LEU A 33 0.02 9.29 13.00
C LEU A 33 0.61 7.88 12.93
N ASP A 34 1.29 7.43 13.98
CA ASP A 34 1.89 6.10 14.03
C ASP A 34 0.83 4.99 13.91
N GLN A 35 -0.32 5.12 14.58
CA GLN A 35 -1.41 4.16 14.44
C GLN A 35 -2.03 4.19 13.04
N THR A 36 -2.16 5.37 12.45
CA THR A 36 -2.70 5.52 11.08
C THR A 36 -1.79 4.84 10.06
N LEU A 37 -0.46 4.97 10.20
CA LEU A 37 0.51 4.30 9.34
C LEU A 37 0.42 2.77 9.46
N LYS A 38 0.31 2.25 10.68
CA LYS A 38 0.14 0.80 10.91
C LYS A 38 -1.13 0.25 10.25
N VAL A 39 -2.25 0.96 10.38
CA VAL A 39 -3.52 0.57 9.74
C VAL A 39 -3.38 0.56 8.21
N ARG A 40 -2.74 1.59 7.64
CA ARG A 40 -2.47 1.66 6.20
C ARG A 40 -1.63 0.48 5.72
N GLU A 41 -0.57 0.14 6.46
CA GLU A 41 0.32 -0.97 6.12
C GLU A 41 -0.39 -2.32 6.20
N ALA A 42 -1.16 -2.56 7.27
CA ALA A 42 -1.99 -3.76 7.42
C ALA A 42 -3.01 -3.89 6.29
N HIS A 43 -3.62 -2.77 5.84
CA HIS A 43 -4.52 -2.77 4.70
C HIS A 43 -3.81 -3.15 3.39
N HIS A 44 -2.61 -2.63 3.13
CA HIS A 44 -1.82 -3.03 1.96
C HIS A 44 -1.43 -4.52 1.99
N GLU A 45 -1.07 -5.03 3.16
CA GLU A 45 -0.77 -6.46 3.33
C GLU A 45 -2.00 -7.32 3.05
N LEU A 46 -3.17 -6.94 3.58
CA LEU A 46 -4.42 -7.63 3.31
C LEU A 46 -4.75 -7.64 1.81
N GLN A 47 -4.62 -6.49 1.13
CA GLN A 47 -4.82 -6.42 -0.31
C GLN A 47 -3.90 -7.38 -1.07
N ARG A 48 -2.62 -7.46 -0.68
CA ARG A 48 -1.66 -8.41 -1.27
C ARG A 48 -2.13 -9.86 -1.06
N MET A 49 -2.56 -10.23 0.14
CA MET A 49 -3.06 -11.58 0.42
C MET A 49 -4.29 -11.94 -0.43
N VAL A 50 -5.23 -11.01 -0.56
CA VAL A 50 -6.45 -11.20 -1.38
C VAL A 50 -6.09 -11.40 -2.85
N GLN A 51 -5.15 -10.61 -3.38
CA GLN A 51 -4.68 -10.76 -4.75
C GLN A 51 -4.01 -12.11 -4.97
N THR A 52 -3.12 -12.53 -4.07
CA THR A 52 -2.47 -13.85 -4.12
C THR A 52 -3.52 -14.96 -4.09
N TYR A 53 -4.49 -14.91 -3.18
CA TYR A 53 -5.56 -15.91 -3.10
C TYR A 53 -6.40 -15.95 -4.38
N SER A 54 -6.75 -14.79 -4.94
CA SER A 54 -7.58 -14.69 -6.15
C SER A 54 -6.82 -15.13 -7.41
N GLY A 55 -5.52 -14.87 -7.48
CA GLY A 55 -4.63 -15.29 -8.56
C GLY A 55 -4.15 -16.73 -8.45
N ALA A 56 -4.27 -17.36 -7.28
CA ALA A 56 -3.81 -18.73 -7.02
C ALA A 56 -4.82 -19.82 -7.44
N LYS A 57 -5.96 -19.49 -8.07
CA LYS A 57 -6.81 -20.52 -8.68
C LYS A 57 -6.09 -21.10 -9.91
N PRO A 58 -5.70 -22.39 -9.91
CA PRO A 58 -5.24 -23.04 -11.13
C PRO A 58 -6.44 -23.11 -12.07
N ASN A 59 -6.35 -22.50 -13.24
CA ASN A 59 -7.33 -22.70 -14.30
C ASN A 59 -7.26 -24.18 -14.74
N PRO A 60 -8.28 -25.02 -14.48
CA PRO A 60 -8.24 -26.44 -14.85
C PRO A 60 -8.29 -26.65 -16.38
N GLY A 61 -8.54 -25.59 -17.15
CA GLY A 61 -8.76 -25.65 -18.60
C GLY A 61 -7.51 -25.53 -19.49
N SER A 62 -6.31 -25.24 -18.95
CA SER A 62 -5.15 -24.92 -19.80
C SER A 62 -4.18 -26.08 -20.09
N GLN A 63 -4.47 -27.32 -19.66
CA GLN A 63 -3.59 -28.48 -19.92
C GLN A 63 -4.10 -29.46 -20.99
N GLN A 64 -5.32 -29.31 -21.51
CA GLN A 64 -5.88 -30.29 -22.49
C GLN A 64 -5.67 -29.93 -23.97
N ALA A 65 -5.17 -28.73 -24.30
CA ALA A 65 -4.98 -28.32 -25.69
C ALA A 65 -3.74 -28.94 -26.39
N GLY A 66 -2.87 -29.64 -25.66
CA GLY A 66 -1.59 -30.14 -26.18
C GLY A 66 -1.55 -31.59 -26.67
N MET A 67 -2.60 -32.40 -26.48
CA MET A 67 -2.53 -33.86 -26.70
C MET A 67 -3.34 -34.41 -27.89
N GLN A 68 -4.04 -33.59 -28.68
CA GLN A 68 -4.85 -34.10 -29.81
C GLN A 68 -4.20 -34.00 -31.20
N GLN A 69 -2.94 -33.54 -31.33
CA GLN A 69 -2.30 -33.42 -32.66
C GLN A 69 -1.47 -34.63 -33.11
N LYS A 70 -1.43 -35.75 -32.36
CA LYS A 70 -0.61 -36.92 -32.74
C LYS A 70 -1.34 -38.07 -33.47
N GLU A 71 -2.60 -37.90 -33.86
CA GLU A 71 -3.39 -39.02 -34.45
C GLU A 71 -3.79 -38.84 -35.93
N LYS A 72 -3.07 -38.01 -36.70
CA LYS A 72 -3.30 -37.87 -38.16
C LYS A 72 -2.06 -38.03 -39.04
N ALA A 73 -1.13 -38.86 -38.61
CA ALA A 73 -0.01 -39.25 -39.46
C ALA A 73 0.26 -40.74 -39.27
N TYR A 74 -0.60 -41.59 -39.83
CA TYR A 74 -0.29 -42.88 -40.46
C TYR A 74 -1.51 -43.30 -41.30
#